data_AF-A0A261CBX1-F1
#
_entry.id   AF-A0A261CBX1-F1
#
_cell.length_a   1.000
_cell.length_b   1.000
_cell.length_c   1.000
_cell.angle_alpha   90.00
_cell.angle_beta   90.00
_cell.angle_gamma   90.00
#
_symmetry.space_group_name_H-M   'P 1'
#
loop_
_entity.id
_entity.type
_entity.pdbx_description
1 polymer ?
#
loop_
_entity_poly.entity_id
_entity_poly.type
_entity_poly.pdbx_seq_one_letter_code
_entity_poly.pdbx_strand_id
1 'polypeptide(L)'
;NCEDIWNRVEKFHLTINQRAIDDPEYAELILEIGDGSNYDLVDWVFPDVNTYKLVESSAVLTVDNRTALRINEYVLDKLNGEMKEFVSIDTADKDNALNVDPAVFATETPAGMPPHRLRLKVGAQIVLLRNLSVEAGLCNGTRLTIVSFGDDIIYCHRNTDTKKK
;
A
#
# COMPACT_ATOMS: atom_id res chain seq x y z
N ASN A 1 30.72 15.29 -16.52
CA ASN A 1 30.01 16.35 -15.79
C ASN A 1 28.66 16.54 -16.46
N CYS A 2 27.60 15.88 -15.98
CA CYS A 2 26.26 15.92 -16.62
C CYS A 2 25.48 17.21 -16.30
N GLU A 3 26.01 18.10 -15.45
CA GLU A 3 25.36 19.35 -15.06
C GLU A 3 25.22 20.34 -16.21
N ASP A 4 26.17 20.38 -17.17
CA ASP A 4 26.15 21.33 -18.30
C ASP A 4 25.00 21.08 -19.29
N ILE A 5 24.44 19.87 -19.33
CA ILE A 5 23.35 19.51 -20.25
C ILE A 5 22.01 20.08 -19.74
N TRP A 6 21.82 20.13 -18.42
CA TRP A 6 20.59 20.64 -17.81
C TRP A 6 20.37 22.14 -18.03
N ASN A 7 21.45 22.91 -18.16
CA ASN A 7 21.41 24.34 -18.45
C ASN A 7 20.89 24.67 -19.87
N ARG A 8 20.76 23.66 -20.74
CA ARG A 8 20.24 23.80 -22.11
C ARG A 8 18.81 23.27 -22.25
N VAL A 9 18.19 22.81 -21.16
CA VAL A 9 16.82 22.29 -21.17
C VAL A 9 15.84 23.44 -20.94
N GLU A 10 14.95 23.62 -21.90
CA GLU A 10 13.81 24.53 -21.76
C GLU A 10 12.62 23.76 -21.16
N LYS A 11 12.18 24.17 -19.97
CA LYS A 11 11.03 23.55 -19.29
C LYS A 11 9.74 24.24 -19.72
N PHE A 12 8.91 23.52 -20.46
CA PHE A 12 7.53 23.90 -20.72
C PHE A 12 6.64 23.37 -19.60
N HIS A 13 5.83 24.24 -19.01
CA HIS A 13 4.88 23.89 -17.95
C HIS A 13 3.49 23.77 -18.56
N LEU A 14 2.88 22.59 -18.46
CA LEU A 14 1.47 22.41 -18.80
C LEU A 14 0.64 22.77 -17.57
N THR A 15 -0.23 23.77 -17.70
CA THR A 15 -1.01 24.32 -16.59
C THR A 15 -2.46 23.83 -16.55
N ILE A 16 -2.90 23.11 -17.59
CA ILE A 16 -4.29 22.65 -17.72
C ILE A 16 -4.34 21.13 -17.71
N ASN A 17 -5.09 20.56 -16.77
CA ASN A 17 -5.31 19.12 -16.69
C ASN A 17 -6.30 18.66 -17.78
N GLN A 18 -5.77 18.01 -18.81
CA GLN A 18 -6.58 17.53 -19.94
C GLN A 18 -7.42 16.27 -19.63
N ARG A 19 -7.17 15.57 -18.51
CA ARG A 19 -7.94 14.36 -18.13
C ARG A 19 -9.22 14.67 -17.36
N ALA A 20 -9.34 15.88 -16.81
CA ALA A 20 -10.42 16.29 -15.92
C ALA A 20 -11.03 17.64 -16.36
N ILE A 21 -11.05 17.92 -17.68
CA ILE A 21 -11.53 19.20 -18.22
C ILE A 21 -12.99 19.48 -17.80
N ASP A 22 -13.81 18.43 -17.78
CA ASP A 22 -15.24 18.53 -17.46
C ASP A 22 -15.50 18.57 -15.94
N ASP A 23 -14.45 18.42 -15.12
CA ASP A 23 -14.52 18.41 -13.66
C ASP A 23 -13.35 19.22 -13.06
N PRO A 24 -13.47 20.56 -13.04
CA PRO A 24 -12.42 21.46 -12.56
C PRO A 24 -12.09 21.25 -11.08
N GLU A 25 -13.09 20.88 -10.28
CA GLU A 25 -12.93 20.60 -8.85
C GLU A 25 -12.08 19.34 -8.64
N TYR A 26 -12.35 18.28 -9.42
CA TYR A 26 -11.50 17.09 -9.44
C TYR A 26 -10.09 17.38 -9.98
N ALA A 27 -9.96 18.26 -10.97
CA ALA A 27 -8.65 18.65 -11.51
C ALA A 27 -7.77 19.37 -10.48
N GLU A 28 -8.35 20.28 -9.70
CA GLU A 28 -7.69 21.01 -8.62
C GLU A 28 -7.34 20.07 -7.46
N LEU A 29 -8.27 19.20 -7.08
CA LEU A 29 -8.05 18.15 -6.10
C LEU A 29 -6.84 17.26 -6.49
N ILE A 30 -6.73 16.83 -7.74
CA ILE A 30 -5.58 16.00 -8.18
C ILE A 30 -4.23 16.75 -8.08
N LEU A 31 -4.23 18.08 -8.23
CA LEU A 31 -3.02 18.89 -8.05
C LEU A 31 -2.63 18.98 -6.57
N GLU A 32 -3.59 19.23 -5.68
CA GLU A 32 -3.38 19.21 -4.22
C GLU A 32 -2.99 17.82 -3.70
N ILE A 33 -3.49 16.74 -4.31
CA ILE A 33 -3.05 15.39 -3.96
C ILE A 33 -1.60 15.17 -4.39
N GLY A 34 -1.25 15.63 -5.59
CA GLY A 34 0.08 15.47 -6.18
C GLY A 34 1.19 16.18 -5.40
N ASP A 35 0.86 17.24 -4.66
CA ASP A 35 1.80 17.97 -3.81
C ASP A 35 1.95 17.37 -2.39
N GLY A 36 1.11 16.39 -2.03
CA GLY A 36 1.17 15.65 -0.77
C GLY A 36 0.60 16.39 0.44
N SER A 37 -0.19 17.45 0.24
CA SER A 37 -0.74 18.27 1.32
C SER A 37 -2.08 17.76 1.90
N ASN A 38 -2.80 16.90 1.18
CA ASN A 38 -4.21 16.61 1.49
C ASN A 38 -4.43 15.20 2.11
N TYR A 39 -4.71 15.17 3.42
CA TYR A 39 -5.14 13.95 4.14
C TYR A 39 -6.66 13.71 4.06
N ASP A 40 -7.45 14.73 3.71
CA ASP A 40 -8.91 14.62 3.55
C ASP A 40 -9.28 13.72 2.37
N LEU A 41 -8.36 13.52 1.42
CA LEU A 41 -8.55 12.57 0.32
C LEU A 41 -8.90 11.17 0.84
N VAL A 42 -8.23 10.69 1.89
CA VAL A 42 -8.46 9.33 2.39
C VAL A 42 -9.90 9.20 2.90
N ASP A 43 -10.40 10.24 3.56
CA ASP A 43 -11.76 10.28 4.10
C ASP A 43 -12.80 10.52 3.01
N TRP A 44 -12.43 11.20 1.92
CA TRP A 44 -13.26 11.33 0.74
C TRP A 44 -13.36 10.02 -0.06
N VAL A 45 -12.24 9.29 -0.23
CA VAL A 45 -12.22 7.99 -0.92
C VAL A 45 -12.88 6.91 -0.05
N PHE A 46 -12.66 6.96 1.26
CA PHE A 46 -13.17 6.01 2.24
C PHE A 46 -14.00 6.69 3.34
N PRO A 47 -15.18 7.24 3.00
CA PRO A 47 -16.04 7.93 3.97
C PRO A 47 -16.52 7.00 5.08
N ASP A 48 -16.68 5.71 4.77
CA ASP A 48 -16.82 4.65 5.76
C ASP A 48 -16.00 3.43 5.35
N VAL A 49 -14.88 3.21 6.04
CA VAL A 49 -13.98 2.07 5.83
C VAL A 49 -14.64 0.73 6.16
N ASN A 50 -15.75 0.72 6.89
CA ASN A 50 -16.46 -0.51 7.26
C ASN A 50 -17.41 -0.99 6.16
N THR A 51 -17.66 -0.15 5.15
CA THR A 51 -18.45 -0.52 3.98
C THR A 51 -17.59 -1.35 3.02
N TYR A 52 -17.67 -2.67 3.14
CA TYR A 52 -16.88 -3.66 2.37
C TYR A 52 -16.79 -3.33 0.87
N LYS A 53 -17.93 -3.07 0.23
CA LYS A 53 -17.99 -2.83 -1.23
C LYS A 53 -17.18 -1.60 -1.65
N LEU A 54 -17.12 -0.59 -0.79
CA LEU A 54 -16.44 0.67 -1.06
C LEU A 54 -14.92 0.49 -0.91
N VAL A 55 -14.46 -0.20 0.14
CA VAL A 55 -13.03 -0.50 0.32
C VAL A 55 -12.48 -1.51 -0.69
N GLU A 56 -13.32 -2.42 -1.21
CA GLU A 56 -12.93 -3.38 -2.24
C GLU A 56 -12.75 -2.72 -3.63
N SER A 57 -13.55 -1.70 -3.95
CA SER A 57 -13.55 -1.04 -5.25
C SER A 57 -12.58 0.12 -5.39
N SER A 58 -12.09 0.65 -4.26
CA SER A 58 -11.33 1.90 -4.21
C SER A 58 -9.88 1.66 -3.78
N ALA A 59 -8.96 2.52 -4.24
CA ALA A 59 -7.55 2.47 -3.86
C ALA A 59 -6.97 3.88 -3.81
N VAL A 60 -6.08 4.12 -2.84
CA VAL A 60 -5.27 5.34 -2.75
C VAL A 60 -3.86 4.99 -3.19
N LEU A 61 -3.35 5.74 -4.17
CA LEU A 61 -1.99 5.58 -4.69
C LEU A 61 -1.13 6.72 -4.18
N THR A 62 0.09 6.40 -3.77
CA THR A 62 1.06 7.37 -3.25
C THR A 62 2.36 7.27 -4.06
N VAL A 63 3.17 8.34 -3.99
CA VAL A 63 4.46 8.41 -4.68
C VAL A 63 5.54 7.55 -4.02
N ASP A 64 5.42 7.28 -2.72
CA ASP A 64 6.39 6.50 -1.94
C ASP A 64 5.71 5.55 -0.94
N ASN A 65 6.46 4.51 -0.55
CA ASN A 65 5.98 3.45 0.34
C ASN A 65 5.76 3.93 1.78
N ARG A 66 6.50 4.93 2.28
CA ARG A 66 6.34 5.43 3.64
C ARG A 66 4.99 6.14 3.78
N THR A 67 4.61 6.93 2.78
CA THR A 67 3.29 7.55 2.71
C THR A 67 2.19 6.50 2.55
N ALA A 68 2.40 5.47 1.72
CA ALA A 68 1.45 4.36 1.58
C ALA A 68 1.20 3.65 2.92
N LEU A 69 2.27 3.30 3.65
CA LEU A 69 2.19 2.64 4.94
C LEU A 69 1.43 3.51 5.96
N ARG A 70 1.72 4.80 6.03
CA ARG A 70 1.00 5.72 6.94
C ARG A 70 -0.49 5.79 6.63
N ILE A 71 -0.87 5.86 5.35
CA ILE A 71 -2.28 5.86 4.94
C ILE A 71 -2.93 4.52 5.25
N ASN A 72 -2.25 3.40 4.99
CA ASN A 72 -2.75 2.07 5.29
C ASN A 72 -3.02 1.90 6.79
N GLU A 73 -2.09 2.34 7.65
CA GLU A 73 -2.29 2.32 9.11
C GLU A 73 -3.48 3.19 9.54
N TYR A 74 -3.61 4.39 8.97
CA TYR A 74 -4.74 5.28 9.25
C TYR A 74 -6.10 4.65 8.89
N VAL A 75 -6.21 4.05 7.70
CA VAL A 75 -7.42 3.34 7.25
C VAL A 75 -7.68 2.11 8.13
N LEU A 76 -6.62 1.37 8.48
CA LEU A 76 -6.70 0.20 9.34
C LEU A 76 -7.20 0.57 10.73
N ASP A 77 -6.74 1.68 11.31
CA ASP A 77 -7.15 2.13 12.64
C ASP A 77 -8.65 2.46 12.70
N LYS A 78 -9.23 2.99 11.61
CA LYS A 78 -10.68 3.26 11.48
C LYS A 78 -11.53 2.01 11.27
N LEU A 79 -10.93 0.92 10.81
CA LEU A 79 -11.68 -0.31 10.51
C LEU A 79 -12.12 -1.00 11.80
N ASN A 80 -13.39 -1.36 11.86
CA ASN A 80 -13.97 -2.18 12.91
C ASN A 80 -13.60 -3.63 12.62
N GLY A 81 -12.81 -4.23 13.49
CA GLY A 81 -12.38 -5.60 13.34
C GLY A 81 -11.42 -5.98 14.45
N GLU A 82 -11.38 -7.26 14.78
CA GLU A 82 -10.34 -7.80 15.65
C GLU A 82 -8.98 -7.48 15.04
N MET A 83 -8.07 -6.94 15.85
CA MET A 83 -6.70 -6.63 15.45
C MET A 83 -5.78 -7.77 15.87
N LYS A 84 -4.88 -8.16 14.97
CA LYS A 84 -3.77 -9.05 15.26
C LYS A 84 -2.46 -8.49 14.71
N GLU A 85 -1.42 -8.55 15.53
CA GLU A 85 -0.05 -8.20 15.14
C GLU A 85 0.75 -9.48 14.87
N PHE A 86 1.41 -9.53 13.72
CA PHE A 86 2.38 -10.57 13.36
C PHE A 86 3.77 -9.95 13.35
N VAL A 87 4.71 -10.57 14.07
CA VAL A 87 6.09 -10.06 14.20
C VAL A 87 7.02 -10.99 13.44
N SER A 88 7.85 -10.45 12.53
CA SER A 88 8.83 -11.26 11.80
C SER A 88 9.93 -11.76 12.75
N ILE A 89 10.44 -12.96 12.45
CA ILE A 89 11.57 -13.55 13.15
C ILE A 89 12.78 -13.41 12.22
N ASP A 90 13.48 -12.29 12.33
CA ASP A 90 14.67 -12.01 11.52
C ASP A 90 15.93 -12.35 12.32
N THR A 91 16.79 -13.20 11.75
CA THR A 91 18.10 -13.53 12.31
C THR A 91 19.19 -13.19 11.32
N ALA A 92 20.26 -12.55 11.79
CA ALA A 92 21.43 -12.29 10.97
C ALA A 92 22.02 -13.60 10.44
N ASP A 93 22.44 -13.59 9.17
CA ASP A 93 23.15 -14.72 8.57
C ASP A 93 24.50 -14.89 9.27
N LYS A 94 24.72 -16.05 9.88
CA LYS A 94 25.92 -16.35 10.68
C LYS A 94 27.18 -16.44 9.81
N ASP A 95 27.02 -16.66 8.51
CA ASP A 95 28.13 -16.85 7.57
C ASP A 95 28.63 -15.52 6.96
N ASN A 96 27.86 -14.43 7.10
CA ASN A 96 28.32 -13.09 6.79
C ASN A 96 28.87 -12.44 8.06
N ALA A 97 30.15 -12.01 8.05
CA ALA A 97 30.86 -11.39 9.17
C ALA A 97 30.29 -10.03 9.67
N LEU A 98 29.06 -9.69 9.26
CA LEU A 98 28.31 -8.53 9.71
C LEU A 98 27.52 -8.93 10.97
N ASN A 99 28.12 -8.73 12.13
CA ASN A 99 27.41 -8.74 13.42
C ASN A 99 26.47 -7.52 13.49
N VAL A 100 25.36 -7.57 12.75
CA VAL A 100 24.29 -6.57 12.82
C VAL A 100 23.38 -6.93 13.98
N ASP A 101 23.09 -5.95 14.83
CA ASP A 101 22.11 -6.10 15.90
C ASP A 101 20.75 -6.48 15.29
N PRO A 102 20.11 -7.58 15.74
CA PRO A 102 18.76 -7.95 15.34
C PRO A 102 17.74 -6.80 15.42
N ALA A 103 17.94 -5.84 16.32
CA ALA A 103 17.09 -4.67 16.46
C ALA A 103 17.07 -3.75 15.22
N VAL A 104 18.10 -3.78 14.37
CA VAL A 104 18.14 -3.01 13.12
C VAL A 104 17.13 -3.56 12.11
N PHE A 105 16.97 -4.88 12.04
CA PHE A 105 15.97 -5.48 11.14
C PHE A 105 14.54 -5.13 11.55
N ALA A 106 14.31 -4.89 12.84
CA ALA A 106 13.00 -4.51 13.35
C ALA A 106 12.55 -3.10 12.91
N THR A 107 13.47 -2.24 12.48
CA THR A 107 13.17 -0.86 12.03
C THR A 107 13.12 -0.69 10.53
N GLU A 108 13.59 -1.69 9.77
CA GLU A 108 13.67 -1.61 8.31
C GLU A 108 12.44 -2.22 7.63
N THR A 109 12.10 -1.72 6.44
CA THR A 109 11.08 -2.31 5.57
C THR A 109 11.61 -2.34 4.14
N PRO A 110 12.41 -3.36 3.78
CA PRO A 110 12.98 -3.48 2.44
C PRO A 110 11.92 -3.52 1.35
N ALA A 111 12.27 -3.05 0.15
CA ALA A 111 11.36 -3.11 -0.98
C ALA A 111 10.90 -4.55 -1.27
N GLY A 112 9.58 -4.76 -1.34
CA GLY A 112 8.99 -6.07 -1.58
C GLY A 112 8.86 -6.96 -0.33
N MET A 113 9.12 -6.44 0.86
CA MET A 113 8.85 -7.12 2.12
C MET A 113 7.82 -6.37 2.97
N PRO A 114 6.99 -7.07 3.76
CA PRO A 114 6.15 -6.43 4.75
C PRO A 114 7.02 -5.83 5.89
N PRO A 115 6.48 -4.87 6.66
CA PRO A 115 7.15 -4.38 7.86
C PRO A 115 7.35 -5.50 8.89
N HIS A 116 8.39 -5.37 9.72
CA HIS A 116 8.68 -6.32 10.81
C HIS A 116 7.48 -6.55 11.72
N ARG A 117 6.74 -5.48 12.05
CA ARG A 117 5.46 -5.55 12.76
C ARG A 117 4.34 -5.35 11.75
N LEU A 118 3.65 -6.42 11.42
CA LEU A 118 2.52 -6.40 10.52
C LEU A 118 1.22 -6.42 11.33
N ARG A 119 0.62 -5.23 11.50
CA ARG A 119 -0.71 -5.08 12.09
C ARG A 119 -1.77 -5.34 11.03
N LEU A 120 -2.75 -6.17 11.36
CA LEU A 120 -3.87 -6.50 10.49
C LEU A 120 -5.18 -6.50 11.27
N LYS A 121 -6.30 -6.29 10.57
CA LYS A 121 -7.64 -6.40 11.15
C LYS A 121 -8.54 -7.27 10.28
N VAL A 122 -9.51 -7.93 10.91
CA VAL A 122 -10.62 -8.57 10.19
C VAL A 122 -11.35 -7.51 9.34
N GLY A 123 -11.63 -7.85 8.08
CA GLY A 123 -12.21 -6.94 7.08
C GLY A 123 -11.18 -6.13 6.28
N ALA A 124 -9.90 -6.15 6.66
CA ALA A 124 -8.88 -5.36 5.98
C ALA A 124 -8.55 -5.94 4.59
N GLN A 125 -8.26 -5.03 3.65
CA GLN A 125 -7.82 -5.34 2.29
C GLN A 125 -6.31 -5.56 2.29
N ILE A 126 -5.85 -6.70 1.79
CA ILE A 126 -4.43 -7.04 1.68
C ILE A 126 -4.05 -7.47 0.27
N VAL A 127 -2.77 -7.37 -0.04
CA VAL A 127 -2.20 -7.79 -1.33
C VAL A 127 -1.10 -8.81 -1.08
N LEU A 128 -1.10 -9.91 -1.83
CA LEU A 128 0.00 -10.87 -1.80
C LEU A 128 1.26 -10.24 -2.39
N LEU A 129 2.38 -10.33 -1.68
CA LEU A 129 3.69 -9.87 -2.15
C LEU A 129 4.51 -10.98 -2.85
N ARG A 130 4.07 -12.23 -2.74
CA ARG A 130 4.76 -13.41 -3.30
C ARG A 130 3.78 -14.36 -3.97
N ASN A 131 4.29 -15.19 -4.88
CA ASN A 131 3.52 -16.25 -5.51
C ASN A 131 3.36 -17.41 -4.52
N LEU A 132 2.13 -17.69 -4.11
CA LEU A 132 1.79 -18.84 -3.25
C LEU A 132 1.37 -20.05 -4.08
N SER A 133 0.54 -19.82 -5.10
CA SER A 133 0.12 -20.86 -6.03
C SER A 133 -0.30 -20.23 -7.36
N VAL A 134 0.51 -20.44 -8.40
CA VAL A 134 0.22 -19.95 -9.75
C VAL A 134 -1.02 -20.66 -10.32
N GLU A 135 -1.17 -21.96 -10.03
CA GLU A 135 -2.30 -22.77 -10.49
C GLU A 135 -3.64 -22.26 -9.93
N ALA A 136 -3.66 -21.85 -8.66
CA ALA A 136 -4.84 -21.27 -8.01
C ALA A 136 -5.03 -19.76 -8.30
N GLY A 137 -4.09 -19.13 -9.02
CA GLY A 137 -4.10 -17.69 -9.29
C GLY A 137 -3.78 -16.82 -8.07
N LEU A 138 -3.08 -17.37 -7.08
CA LEU A 138 -2.60 -16.67 -5.88
C LEU A 138 -1.15 -16.23 -6.12
N CYS A 139 -1.01 -15.14 -6.88
CA CYS A 139 0.26 -14.56 -7.28
C CYS A 139 0.49 -13.20 -6.61
N ASN A 140 1.69 -12.65 -6.78
CA ASN A 140 1.99 -11.29 -6.37
C ASN A 140 0.98 -10.31 -7.01
N GLY A 141 0.41 -9.42 -6.22
CA GLY A 141 -0.65 -8.49 -6.63
C GLY A 141 -2.09 -9.00 -6.43
N THR A 142 -2.30 -10.26 -6.04
CA THR A 142 -3.64 -10.76 -5.73
C THR A 142 -4.20 -10.03 -4.50
N ARG A 143 -5.39 -9.41 -4.66
CA ARG A 143 -6.13 -8.72 -3.60
C ARG A 143 -7.03 -9.68 -2.83
N LEU A 144 -6.98 -9.60 -1.51
CA LEU A 144 -7.72 -10.45 -0.58
C LEU A 144 -8.33 -9.60 0.55
N THR A 145 -9.41 -10.09 1.14
CA THR A 145 -9.99 -9.53 2.37
C THR A 145 -9.80 -10.51 3.53
N ILE A 146 -9.34 -10.01 4.68
CA ILE A 146 -9.17 -10.82 5.89
C ILE A 146 -10.54 -11.18 6.49
N VAL A 147 -10.75 -12.46 6.76
CA VAL A 147 -11.99 -12.99 7.36
C VAL A 147 -11.78 -13.34 8.83
N SER A 148 -10.65 -13.93 9.19
CA SER A 148 -10.31 -14.30 10.56
C SER A 148 -8.82 -14.61 10.72
N PHE A 149 -8.38 -14.79 11.96
CA PHE A 149 -7.01 -15.16 12.31
C PHE A 149 -6.95 -16.52 13.02
N GLY A 150 -5.94 -17.33 12.68
CA GLY A 150 -5.40 -18.40 13.52
C GLY A 150 -4.07 -17.95 14.12
N ASP A 151 -3.34 -18.85 14.81
CA ASP A 151 -2.08 -18.49 15.49
C ASP A 151 -1.02 -17.93 14.52
N ASP A 152 -0.71 -18.69 13.47
CA ASP A 152 0.24 -18.31 12.40
C ASP A 152 -0.41 -18.30 11.00
N ILE A 153 -1.74 -18.24 10.95
CA ILE A 153 -2.53 -18.34 9.71
C ILE A 153 -3.47 -17.14 9.60
N ILE A 154 -3.54 -16.54 8.41
CA ILE A 154 -4.50 -15.51 8.07
C ILE A 154 -5.51 -16.12 7.10
N TYR A 155 -6.78 -16.14 7.49
CA TYR A 155 -7.86 -16.62 6.62
C TYR A 155 -8.40 -15.47 5.81
N CYS A 156 -8.44 -15.63 4.49
CA CYS A 156 -8.85 -14.57 3.58
C CYS A 156 -9.87 -15.04 2.55
N HIS A 157 -10.73 -14.12 2.13
CA HIS A 157 -11.53 -14.22 0.93
C HIS A 157 -10.80 -13.54 -0.24
N ARG A 158 -10.91 -14.08 -1.45
CA ARG A 158 -10.31 -13.48 -2.65
C ARG A 158 -11.31 -12.54 -3.31
N ASN A 159 -10.93 -11.28 -3.50
CA ASN A 159 -11.83 -10.23 -4.01
C ASN A 159 -12.09 -10.30 -5.52
N THR A 160 -11.35 -11.14 -6.25
CA THR A 160 -11.52 -11.32 -7.68
C THR A 160 -12.03 -12.70 -8.04
N ASP A 161 -13.06 -12.73 -8.90
CA ASP A 161 -13.42 -13.88 -9.70
C ASP A 161 -12.41 -14.03 -10.84
N THR A 162 -11.73 -15.17 -10.88
CA THR A 162 -10.95 -15.63 -12.03
C THR A 162 -11.89 -15.99 -13.18
N LYS A 163 -12.57 -15.00 -13.79
CA LYS A 163 -13.01 -15.17 -15.17
C LYS A 163 -11.85 -14.78 -16.07
N LYS A 164 -11.05 -15.79 -16.41
CA LYS A 164 -10.21 -15.72 -17.61
C LYS A 164 -11.12 -15.25 -18.76
N LYS A 165 -10.86 -14.07 -19.30
CA LYS A 165 -11.34 -13.72 -20.64
C LYS A 165 -10.62 -14.59 -21.66
#